data_AF-C5B669-F1
#
_entry.id   AF-C5B669-F1
#
_cell.length_a   1.000
_cell.length_b   1.000
_cell.length_c   1.000
_cell.angle_alpha   90.00
_cell.angle_beta   90.00
_cell.angle_gamma   90.00
#
_symmetry.space_group_name_H-M   'P 1'
#
loop_
_entity.id
_entity.type
_entity.pdbx_description
1 polymer ?
#
loop_
_entity_poly.entity_id
_entity_poly.type
_entity_poly.pdbx_seq_one_letter_code
_entity_poly.pdbx_strand_id
1 'polypeptide(L)'
;MGAREFTDAEERARRVSLVQAVGERVYGGSWQTPLADALSAATGRPLGRARVAQWMLADGAKPVPAWVLDALPAIAREGAARLRRHADELDSLFAEGGAGAPPDSSEPEAAEETPLESGPTAAAGDEEFDVDAFVEANAHIRPSRPAPEPAPEPAAPTGWRSRFAEEHAARWAPRNA
;
A
#
# COMPACT_ATOMS: atom_id res chain seq x y z
N MET A 1 -5.30 -15.22 -28.32
CA MET A 1 -6.59 -14.68 -27.84
C MET A 1 -6.82 -15.18 -26.42
N GLY A 2 -6.77 -14.32 -25.40
CA GLY A 2 -7.03 -14.73 -24.03
C GLY A 2 -8.53 -14.89 -23.80
N ALA A 3 -8.97 -16.10 -23.44
CA ALA A 3 -10.35 -16.33 -23.01
C ALA A 3 -10.66 -15.38 -21.85
N ARG A 4 -11.71 -14.58 -21.99
CA ARG A 4 -12.21 -13.78 -20.88
C ARG A 4 -12.75 -14.79 -19.87
N GLU A 5 -12.03 -15.01 -18.78
CA GLU A 5 -12.54 -15.78 -17.64
C GLU A 5 -13.79 -15.05 -17.13
N PHE A 6 -14.97 -15.51 -17.56
CA PHE A 6 -16.24 -15.08 -16.99
C PHE A 6 -16.34 -15.70 -15.61
N THR A 7 -15.84 -14.96 -14.63
CA THR A 7 -15.95 -15.29 -13.22
C THR A 7 -17.18 -14.58 -12.67
N ASP A 8 -18.11 -15.32 -12.06
CA ASP A 8 -19.25 -14.73 -11.36
C ASP A 8 -18.79 -13.84 -10.18
N ALA A 9 -19.71 -13.06 -9.64
CA ALA A 9 -19.40 -12.10 -8.58
C ALA A 9 -18.90 -12.77 -7.29
N GLU A 10 -19.44 -13.94 -6.97
CA GLU A 10 -19.11 -14.69 -5.74
C GLU A 10 -17.71 -15.27 -5.81
N GLU A 11 -17.37 -15.94 -6.90
CA GLU A 11 -16.03 -16.48 -7.15
C GLU A 11 -15.00 -15.35 -7.26
N ARG A 12 -15.35 -14.19 -7.83
CA ARG A 12 -14.46 -13.03 -7.81
C ARG A 12 -14.18 -12.57 -6.38
N ALA A 13 -15.20 -12.44 -5.56
CA ALA A 13 -15.04 -12.05 -4.15
C ALA A 13 -14.20 -13.09 -3.38
N ARG A 14 -14.42 -14.37 -3.63
CA ARG A 14 -13.64 -15.46 -3.04
C ARG A 14 -12.16 -15.38 -3.41
N ARG A 15 -11.84 -15.17 -4.69
CA ARG A 15 -10.45 -15.04 -5.16
C ARG A 15 -9.75 -13.83 -4.54
N VAL A 16 -10.44 -12.71 -4.46
CA VAL A 16 -9.94 -11.47 -3.82
C VAL A 16 -9.67 -11.73 -2.35
N SER A 17 -10.62 -12.34 -1.63
CA SER A 17 -10.48 -12.71 -0.22
C SER A 17 -9.27 -13.62 0.02
N LEU A 18 -9.03 -14.60 -0.86
CA LEU A 18 -7.89 -15.50 -0.75
C LEU A 18 -6.55 -14.75 -0.90
N VAL A 19 -6.44 -13.89 -1.93
CA VAL A 19 -5.24 -13.07 -2.17
C VAL A 19 -4.94 -12.18 -0.96
N GLN A 20 -5.96 -11.50 -0.45
CA GLN A 20 -5.85 -10.64 0.73
C GLN A 20 -5.44 -11.44 1.96
N ALA A 21 -6.10 -12.57 2.21
CA ALA A 21 -5.84 -13.43 3.36
C ALA A 21 -4.39 -13.95 3.40
N VAL A 22 -3.82 -14.33 2.24
CA VAL A 22 -2.41 -14.75 2.15
C VAL A 22 -1.49 -13.55 2.32
N GLY A 23 -1.77 -12.44 1.64
CA GLY A 23 -0.97 -11.23 1.72
C GLY A 23 -0.80 -10.75 3.16
N GLU A 24 -1.90 -10.53 3.85
CA GLU A 24 -1.92 -10.01 5.23
C GLU A 24 -1.20 -10.95 6.21
N ARG A 25 -1.42 -12.26 6.11
CA ARG A 25 -0.80 -13.23 7.03
C ARG A 25 0.70 -13.38 6.82
N VAL A 26 1.16 -13.29 5.58
CA VAL A 26 2.57 -13.54 5.24
C VAL A 26 3.43 -12.27 5.34
N TYR A 27 2.85 -11.10 5.07
CA TYR A 27 3.60 -9.85 4.91
C TYR A 27 3.06 -8.68 5.76
N GLY A 28 1.94 -8.83 6.47
CA GLY A 28 1.40 -7.80 7.36
C GLY A 28 0.77 -6.60 6.64
N GLY A 29 0.85 -5.42 7.24
CA GLY A 29 0.11 -4.22 6.82
C GLY A 29 0.49 -3.66 5.44
N SER A 30 1.68 -3.96 4.94
CA SER A 30 2.18 -3.47 3.64
C SER A 30 2.27 -4.58 2.58
N TRP A 31 1.39 -5.59 2.65
CA TRP A 31 1.51 -6.85 1.90
C TRP A 31 1.45 -6.76 0.37
N GLN A 32 0.84 -5.72 -0.19
CA GLN A 32 0.56 -5.67 -1.64
C GLN A 32 1.82 -5.67 -2.51
N THR A 33 2.87 -4.93 -2.09
CA THR A 33 4.16 -4.87 -2.79
C THR A 33 4.90 -6.22 -2.71
N PRO A 34 5.21 -6.76 -1.52
CA PRO A 34 5.95 -8.02 -1.42
C PRO A 34 5.17 -9.21 -2.00
N LEU A 35 3.84 -9.20 -1.98
CA LEU A 35 3.05 -10.22 -2.67
C LEU A 35 3.20 -10.10 -4.20
N ALA A 36 3.22 -8.87 -4.75
CA ALA A 36 3.46 -8.67 -6.18
C ALA A 36 4.83 -9.20 -6.61
N ASP A 37 5.86 -8.95 -5.80
CA ASP A 37 7.21 -9.44 -6.05
C ASP A 37 7.28 -10.96 -5.97
N ALA A 38 6.65 -11.57 -4.96
CA ALA A 38 6.59 -13.02 -4.81
C ALA A 38 5.82 -13.70 -5.95
N LEU A 39 4.69 -13.13 -6.38
CA LEU A 39 3.95 -13.60 -7.55
C LEU A 39 4.77 -13.47 -8.82
N SER A 40 5.54 -12.38 -8.98
CA SER A 40 6.42 -12.19 -10.13
C SER A 40 7.52 -13.24 -10.17
N ALA A 41 8.15 -13.51 -9.03
CA ALA A 41 9.19 -14.53 -8.90
C ALA A 41 8.64 -15.94 -9.17
N ALA A 42 7.47 -16.28 -8.61
CA ALA A 42 6.88 -17.61 -8.75
C ALA A 42 6.38 -17.91 -10.18
N THR A 43 5.95 -16.88 -10.91
CA THR A 43 5.29 -17.04 -12.22
C THR A 43 6.15 -16.60 -13.40
N GLY A 44 7.28 -15.94 -13.14
CA GLY A 44 8.16 -15.33 -14.15
C GLY A 44 7.53 -14.13 -14.86
N ARG A 45 6.41 -13.59 -14.36
CA ARG A 45 5.65 -12.50 -15.00
C ARG A 45 5.81 -11.22 -14.19
N PRO A 46 6.16 -10.08 -14.82
CA PRO A 46 6.27 -8.82 -14.09
C PRO A 46 4.90 -8.39 -13.57
N LEU A 47 4.78 -8.26 -12.25
CA LEU A 47 3.58 -7.82 -11.55
C LEU A 47 3.93 -6.71 -10.57
N GLY A 48 3.30 -5.55 -10.72
CA GLY A 48 3.50 -4.42 -9.80
C GLY A 48 2.36 -4.30 -8.78
N ARG A 49 2.64 -3.60 -7.66
CA ARG A 49 1.65 -3.27 -6.61
C ARG A 49 0.34 -2.73 -7.17
N ALA A 50 0.38 -1.83 -8.15
CA ALA A 50 -0.81 -1.24 -8.76
C ALA A 50 -1.76 -2.30 -9.37
N ARG A 51 -1.21 -3.39 -9.91
CA ARG A 51 -2.01 -4.49 -10.47
C ARG A 51 -2.71 -5.29 -9.37
N VAL A 52 -2.04 -5.50 -8.25
CA VAL A 52 -2.62 -6.15 -7.06
C VAL A 52 -3.72 -5.29 -6.46
N ALA A 53 -3.46 -3.98 -6.30
CA ALA A 53 -4.46 -3.03 -5.80
C ALA A 53 -5.71 -2.98 -6.69
N GLN A 54 -5.57 -3.06 -8.02
CA GLN A 54 -6.70 -3.12 -8.95
C GLN A 54 -7.63 -4.31 -8.71
N TRP A 55 -7.14 -5.43 -8.18
CA TRP A 55 -7.98 -6.59 -7.87
C TRP A 55 -8.86 -6.37 -6.63
N MET A 56 -8.45 -5.47 -5.73
CA MET A 56 -9.15 -5.18 -4.47
C MET A 56 -10.26 -4.13 -4.64
N LEU A 57 -10.35 -3.48 -5.82
CA LEU A 57 -11.39 -2.49 -6.09
C LEU A 57 -12.76 -3.17 -6.25
N ALA A 58 -13.77 -2.63 -5.57
CA ALA A 58 -15.13 -3.16 -5.54
C ALA A 58 -15.77 -3.25 -6.95
N ASP A 59 -15.38 -2.36 -7.86
CA ASP A 59 -15.88 -2.32 -9.24
C ASP A 59 -15.51 -3.58 -10.04
N GLY A 60 -14.56 -4.38 -9.55
CA GLY A 60 -14.20 -5.67 -10.13
C GLY A 60 -13.69 -5.56 -11.57
N ALA A 61 -13.16 -4.39 -11.95
CA ALA A 61 -12.76 -4.05 -13.31
C ALA A 61 -11.75 -5.04 -13.89
N LYS A 62 -10.96 -5.72 -13.05
CA LYS A 62 -10.10 -6.83 -13.47
C LYS A 62 -10.16 -7.96 -12.43
N PRO A 63 -10.62 -9.16 -12.80
CA PRO A 63 -10.61 -10.30 -11.89
C PRO A 63 -9.18 -10.74 -11.58
N VAL A 64 -9.03 -11.44 -10.45
CA VAL A 64 -7.82 -12.18 -10.11
C VAL A 64 -7.68 -13.35 -11.08
N PRO A 65 -6.60 -13.43 -11.88
CA PRO A 65 -6.39 -14.51 -12.82
C PRO A 65 -6.18 -15.86 -12.14
N ALA A 66 -6.57 -16.97 -12.78
CA ALA A 66 -6.37 -18.32 -12.23
C ALA A 66 -4.91 -18.63 -11.88
N TRP A 67 -3.95 -18.21 -12.70
CA TRP A 67 -2.51 -18.43 -12.44
C TRP A 67 -2.02 -17.79 -11.14
N VAL A 68 -2.68 -16.75 -10.64
CA VAL A 68 -2.36 -16.18 -9.32
C VAL A 68 -2.75 -17.17 -8.24
N LEU A 69 -3.94 -17.76 -8.34
CA LEU A 69 -4.45 -18.75 -7.39
C LEU A 69 -3.58 -20.00 -7.36
N ASP A 70 -3.07 -20.42 -8.50
CA ASP A 70 -2.17 -21.57 -8.61
C ASP A 70 -0.83 -21.32 -7.88
N ALA A 71 -0.35 -20.08 -7.87
CA ALA A 71 0.90 -19.68 -7.22
C ALA A 71 0.76 -19.45 -5.70
N LEU A 72 -0.43 -19.04 -5.23
CA LEU A 72 -0.66 -18.68 -3.82
C LEU A 72 -0.28 -19.78 -2.81
N PRO A 73 -0.59 -21.08 -3.02
CA PRO A 73 -0.21 -22.13 -2.07
C PRO A 73 1.31 -22.25 -1.87
N ALA A 74 2.10 -22.05 -2.92
CA ALA A 74 3.56 -22.08 -2.81
C ALA A 74 4.06 -20.89 -1.98
N ILE A 75 3.56 -19.69 -2.30
CA ILE A 75 3.89 -18.45 -1.57
C ILE A 75 3.50 -18.55 -0.09
N ALA A 76 2.31 -19.08 0.21
CA ALA A 76 1.84 -19.25 1.57
C ALA A 76 2.72 -20.23 2.38
N ARG A 77 3.15 -21.33 1.77
CA ARG A 77 4.04 -22.31 2.42
C ARG A 77 5.42 -21.73 2.69
N GLU A 78 5.99 -21.03 1.71
CA GLU A 78 7.29 -20.36 1.86
C GLU A 78 7.22 -19.26 2.93
N GLY A 79 6.17 -18.45 2.90
CA GLY A 79 5.89 -17.44 3.91
C GLY A 79 5.78 -18.02 5.32
N ALA A 80 5.03 -19.10 5.48
CA ALA A 80 4.91 -19.81 6.76
C ALA A 80 6.26 -20.37 7.23
N ALA A 81 7.07 -20.94 6.33
CA ALA A 81 8.40 -21.43 6.67
C ALA A 81 9.34 -20.30 7.12
N ARG A 82 9.28 -19.12 6.47
CA ARG A 82 10.03 -17.93 6.88
C ARG A 82 9.60 -17.45 8.27
N LEU A 83 8.29 -17.36 8.53
CA LEU A 83 7.78 -16.91 9.83
C LEU A 83 8.17 -17.86 10.97
N ARG A 84 8.20 -19.18 10.73
CA ARG A 84 8.70 -20.16 11.71
C ARG A 84 10.17 -19.93 12.03
N ARG A 85 11.02 -19.76 11.00
CA ARG A 85 12.44 -19.46 11.23
C ARG A 85 12.65 -18.18 12.06
N HIS A 86 11.89 -17.13 11.78
CA HIS A 86 11.96 -15.91 12.59
C HIS A 86 11.47 -16.13 14.03
N ALA A 87 10.45 -16.97 14.24
CA ALA A 87 10.04 -17.36 15.58
C ALA A 87 11.17 -18.10 16.30
N ASP A 88 11.81 -19.09 15.65
CA ASP A 88 12.93 -19.85 16.20
C ASP A 88 14.14 -18.95 16.54
N GLU A 89 14.42 -17.96 15.69
CA GLU A 89 15.48 -16.95 15.90
C GLU A 89 15.18 -16.08 17.14
N LEU A 90 13.94 -15.60 17.26
CA LEU A 90 13.51 -14.81 18.42
C LEU A 90 13.57 -15.65 19.71
N ASP A 91 13.05 -16.86 19.69
CA ASP A 91 13.10 -17.78 20.82
C ASP A 91 14.54 -18.04 21.27
N SER A 92 15.47 -18.19 20.33
CA SER A 92 16.90 -18.35 20.63
C SER A 92 17.51 -17.11 21.29
N LEU A 93 17.18 -15.91 20.79
CA LEU A 93 17.64 -14.65 21.38
C LEU A 93 17.16 -14.47 22.82
N PHE A 94 15.91 -14.83 23.12
CA PHE A 94 15.37 -14.75 24.48
C PHE A 94 15.81 -15.90 25.38
N ALA A 95 16.17 -17.07 24.83
CA ALA A 95 16.80 -18.15 25.58
C ALA A 95 18.23 -17.80 26.03
N GLU A 96 19.01 -17.12 25.17
CA GLU A 96 20.37 -16.63 25.47
C GLU A 96 20.36 -15.34 26.32
N GLY A 97 19.33 -14.51 26.17
CA GLY A 97 19.17 -13.21 26.82
C GLY A 97 18.54 -13.21 28.22
N GLY A 98 18.09 -14.37 28.71
CA GLY A 98 17.79 -14.55 30.14
C GLY A 98 16.42 -15.14 30.45
N ALA A 99 16.48 -16.31 31.09
CA ALA A 99 15.82 -16.51 32.37
C ALA A 99 16.39 -15.52 33.42
N GLY A 100 16.26 -14.22 33.17
CA GLY A 100 16.33 -13.22 34.21
C GLY A 100 14.97 -13.25 34.87
N ALA A 101 14.81 -14.14 35.85
CA ALA A 101 13.77 -13.94 36.86
C ALA A 101 13.84 -12.45 37.25
N PRO A 102 12.71 -11.71 37.28
CA PRO A 102 12.73 -10.39 37.90
C PRO A 102 13.39 -10.59 39.27
N PRO A 103 14.40 -9.79 39.65
CA PRO A 103 14.94 -9.89 40.99
C PRO A 103 13.74 -9.81 41.93
N ASP A 104 13.66 -10.78 42.83
CA ASP A 104 12.73 -10.79 43.92
C ASP A 104 12.95 -9.47 44.68
N SER A 105 12.21 -8.44 44.30
CA SER A 105 12.18 -7.15 45.00
C SER A 105 11.42 -7.41 46.28
N SER A 106 12.13 -8.04 47.22
CA SER A 106 11.83 -7.94 48.64
C SER A 106 11.76 -6.44 48.95
N GLU A 107 10.59 -6.01 49.42
CA GLU A 107 10.31 -4.65 49.87
C GLU A 107 11.45 -4.10 50.74
N PRO A 108 11.88 -2.85 50.52
CA PRO A 108 12.20 -1.96 51.61
C PRO A 108 11.08 -0.92 51.72
N GLU A 109 10.38 -1.06 52.83
CA GLU A 109 9.60 -0.06 53.55
C GLU A 109 10.07 1.39 53.32
N ALA A 110 9.12 2.22 52.89
CA ALA A 110 8.99 3.66 53.08
C ALA A 110 10.24 4.58 52.93
N ALA A 111 10.25 5.37 51.85
CA ALA A 111 10.57 6.80 51.94
C ALA A 111 10.11 7.56 50.67
N GLU A 112 9.17 8.49 50.91
CA GLU A 112 8.97 9.74 50.17
C GLU A 112 8.57 9.66 48.68
N GLU A 113 7.26 9.75 48.45
CA GLU A 113 6.67 10.22 47.19
C GLU A 113 7.23 11.61 46.87
N THR A 114 8.17 11.69 45.94
CA THR A 114 8.44 12.94 45.22
C THR A 114 7.46 12.99 44.04
N PRO A 115 6.63 14.05 43.90
CA PRO A 115 5.72 14.14 42.78
C PRO A 115 6.53 14.25 41.50
N LEU A 116 6.53 13.18 40.70
CA LEU A 116 6.96 13.24 39.31
C LEU A 116 5.97 14.16 38.60
N GLU A 117 6.44 15.39 38.36
CA GLU A 117 5.79 16.41 37.56
C GLU A 117 5.38 15.78 36.23
N SER A 118 4.08 15.49 36.12
CA SER A 118 3.47 14.98 34.91
C SER A 118 3.70 16.02 33.81
N GLY A 119 4.37 15.62 32.74
CA GLY A 119 4.33 16.36 31.48
C GLY A 119 2.88 16.65 31.10
N PRO A 120 2.62 17.76 30.38
CA PRO A 120 1.28 18.31 30.25
C PRO A 120 0.30 17.25 29.75
N THR A 121 -0.59 16.85 30.66
CA THR A 121 -1.85 16.20 30.33
C THR A 121 -2.48 17.02 29.22
N ALA A 122 -2.64 16.41 28.04
CA ALA A 122 -3.48 16.93 26.99
C ALA A 122 -4.89 17.05 27.56
N ALA A 123 -5.18 18.19 28.17
CA ALA A 123 -6.52 18.63 28.43
C ALA A 123 -7.20 18.64 27.07
N ALA A 124 -8.31 17.90 26.97
CA ALA A 124 -9.26 18.05 25.90
C ALA A 124 -9.78 19.50 25.93
N GLY A 125 -9.04 20.39 25.29
CA GLY A 125 -9.57 21.63 24.75
C GLY A 125 -10.09 21.31 23.36
N ASP A 126 -11.32 21.70 23.07
CA ASP A 126 -11.85 21.82 21.71
C ASP A 126 -11.07 22.92 20.97
N GLU A 127 -9.78 22.73 20.76
CA GLU A 127 -9.00 23.51 19.81
C GLU A 127 -9.15 22.82 18.46
N GLU A 128 -10.15 23.28 17.70
CA GLU A 128 -10.31 22.95 16.29
C GLU A 128 -8.96 23.16 15.60
N PHE A 129 -8.32 22.06 15.21
CA PHE A 129 -7.01 22.08 14.58
C PHE A 129 -7.08 22.92 13.30
N ASP A 130 -6.54 24.14 13.36
CA ASP A 130 -6.55 25.08 12.24
C ASP A 130 -5.56 24.63 11.17
N VAL A 131 -6.11 23.88 10.21
CA VAL A 131 -5.37 23.36 9.06
C VAL A 131 -4.75 24.49 8.24
N ASP A 132 -5.40 25.65 8.16
CA ASP A 132 -4.93 26.78 7.34
C ASP A 132 -3.73 27.46 8.02
N ALA A 133 -3.78 27.69 9.33
CA ALA A 133 -2.65 28.21 10.10
C ALA A 133 -1.43 27.27 10.05
N PHE A 134 -1.65 25.96 10.13
CA PHE A 134 -0.59 24.96 9.98
C PHE A 134 0.04 24.99 8.58
N VAL A 135 -0.78 25.14 7.53
CA VAL A 135 -0.32 25.22 6.14
C VAL A 135 0.47 26.50 5.89
N GLU A 136 0.05 27.63 6.47
CA GLU A 136 0.73 28.91 6.35
C GLU A 136 2.08 28.91 7.09
N ALA A 137 2.11 28.39 8.33
CA ALA A 137 3.34 28.26 9.11
C ALA A 137 4.39 27.38 8.42
N ASN A 138 3.96 26.35 7.67
CA ASN A 138 4.84 25.42 6.97
C ASN A 138 5.00 25.74 5.47
N ALA A 139 4.52 26.88 4.98
CA ALA A 139 4.62 27.28 3.58
C ALA A 139 6.08 27.35 3.07
N HIS A 140 7.02 27.67 3.96
CA HIS A 140 8.46 27.75 3.69
C HIS A 140 9.13 26.39 3.42
N ILE A 141 8.48 25.26 3.76
CA ILE A 141 8.97 23.90 3.53
C ILE A 141 8.60 23.41 2.11
N ARG A 142 7.65 24.09 1.44
CA ARG A 142 7.25 23.71 0.08
C ARG A 142 8.39 24.01 -0.89
N PRO A 143 8.95 23.00 -1.59
CA PRO A 143 9.88 23.27 -2.66
C PRO A 143 9.18 24.11 -3.73
N SER A 144 9.75 25.25 -4.09
CA SER A 144 9.26 26.09 -5.17
C SER A 144 9.07 25.23 -6.42
N ARG A 145 7.81 24.98 -6.80
CA ARG A 145 7.51 24.33 -8.07
C ARG A 145 8.02 25.28 -9.15
N PRO A 146 9.00 24.90 -9.98
CA PRO A 146 9.41 25.75 -11.10
C PRO A 146 8.18 26.04 -11.94
N ALA A 147 8.03 27.28 -12.38
CA ALA A 147 6.95 27.68 -13.27
C ALA A 147 6.89 26.68 -14.42
N PRO A 148 5.70 26.14 -14.78
CA PRO A 148 5.60 25.25 -15.90
C PRO A 148 6.14 25.99 -17.12
N GLU A 149 7.23 25.51 -17.71
CA GLU A 149 7.67 25.99 -19.01
C GLU A 149 6.47 25.91 -19.95
N PRO A 150 6.21 26.94 -20.78
CA PRO A 150 5.15 26.85 -21.77
C PRO A 150 5.43 25.62 -22.62
N ALA A 151 4.51 24.66 -22.57
CA ALA A 151 4.63 23.43 -23.35
C ALA A 151 4.88 23.83 -24.81
N PRO A 152 5.89 23.26 -25.49
CA PRO A 152 6.05 23.50 -26.91
C PRO A 152 4.74 23.10 -27.60
N GLU A 153 4.21 23.99 -28.43
CA GLU A 153 3.00 23.71 -29.20
C GLU A 153 3.14 22.35 -29.87
N PRO A 154 2.14 21.46 -29.76
CA PRO A 154 2.23 20.14 -30.35
C PRO A 154 2.41 20.31 -31.86
N ALA A 155 3.60 19.98 -32.34
CA ALA A 155 3.86 19.91 -33.78
C ALA A 155 2.82 18.95 -34.37
N ALA A 156 2.03 19.46 -35.33
CA ALA A 156 1.02 18.67 -36.00
C ALA A 156 1.67 17.39 -36.54
N PRO A 157 1.11 16.20 -36.26
CA PRO A 157 1.70 14.96 -36.72
C PRO A 157 1.73 14.94 -38.24
N THR A 158 2.92 15.13 -38.81
CA THR A 158 3.20 14.93 -40.23
C THR A 158 3.14 13.45 -40.52
N GLY A 159 1.96 12.96 -40.90
CA GLY A 159 1.82 11.65 -41.54
C GLY A 159 0.63 10.80 -41.11
N TRP A 160 -0.13 11.17 -40.08
CA TRP A 160 -1.31 10.37 -39.71
C TRP A 160 -2.62 11.12 -39.97
N ARG A 161 -3.13 10.98 -41.20
CA ARG A 161 -4.50 11.36 -41.54
C ARG A 161 -5.43 10.19 -41.20
N SER A 162 -5.94 10.18 -39.98
CA SER A 162 -7.08 9.33 -39.63
C SER A 162 -8.32 9.88 -40.34
N ARG A 163 -9.05 9.04 -41.09
CA ARG A 163 -10.35 9.42 -41.69
C ARG A 163 -11.31 10.02 -40.68
N PHE A 164 -11.28 9.49 -39.44
CA PHE A 164 -12.07 9.99 -38.33
C PHE A 164 -11.72 11.45 -37.97
N ALA A 165 -10.45 11.81 -38.04
CA ALA A 165 -10.01 13.19 -37.78
C ALA A 165 -10.44 14.14 -38.91
N GLU A 166 -10.44 13.71 -40.17
CA GLU A 166 -10.94 14.51 -41.30
C GLU A 166 -12.47 14.70 -41.23
N GLU A 167 -13.23 13.64 -40.94
CA GLU A 167 -14.71 13.69 -40.85
C GLU A 167 -15.21 14.56 -39.69
N HIS A 168 -14.45 14.68 -38.60
CA HIS A 168 -14.87 15.39 -37.41
C HIS A 168 -14.15 16.73 -37.18
N ALA A 169 -13.20 17.15 -38.03
CA ALA A 169 -12.48 18.42 -37.89
C ALA A 169 -13.41 19.65 -37.85
N ALA A 170 -14.47 19.66 -38.67
CA ALA A 170 -15.43 20.77 -38.71
C ALA A 170 -16.27 20.90 -37.42
N ARG A 171 -16.38 19.84 -36.62
CA ARG A 171 -17.18 19.82 -35.39
C ARG A 171 -16.41 20.36 -34.18
N TRP A 172 -15.08 20.39 -34.26
CA TRP A 172 -14.19 20.76 -33.15
C TRP A 172 -13.45 22.08 -33.39
N ALA A 173 -13.66 22.74 -34.53
CA ALA A 173 -13.15 24.08 -34.75
C ALA A 173 -13.75 25.04 -33.70
N PRO A 174 -12.94 25.75 -32.91
CA PRO A 174 -13.45 26.71 -31.95
C PRO A 174 -14.18 27.83 -32.70
N ARG A 175 -15.46 28.02 -32.36
CA ARG A 175 -16.20 29.24 -32.71
C ARG A 175 -15.61 30.38 -31.88
N ASN A 176 -14.56 31.00 -32.40
CA ASN A 176 -14.17 32.32 -31.93
C ASN A 176 -15.23 33.31 -32.43
N ALA A 177 -15.93 33.93 -31.47
CA ALA A 177 -16.67 35.17 -31.64
C ALA A 177 -15.84 36.29 -30.99
#